data_AF-A0A1H3JB02-F1
#
_entry.id   AF-A0A1H3JB02-F1
#
_cell.length_a   1.000
_cell.length_b   1.000
_cell.length_c   1.000
_cell.angle_alpha   90.00
_cell.angle_beta   90.00
_cell.angle_gamma   90.00
#
_symmetry.space_group_name_H-M   'P 1'
#
loop_
_entity.id
_entity.type
_entity.pdbx_description
1 polymer ?
#
loop_
_entity_poly.entity_id
_entity_poly.type
_entity_poly.pdbx_seq_one_letter_code
_entity_poly.pdbx_strand_id
1 'polypeptide(L)'
;MGDDRAPASDGSETRTTRAPATDGRFAVPLVGVAVDPETRCAHWDDPVDVVALRFGCCDTFSPCHACHAAATDHDPEPWPRERFDEPAVLCGVCGATLSAQRYLDSDDACPECGAAFNPGCRRHRDRYFESPAAADAPTDASGDGRS
;
A
#
# COMPACT_ATOMS: atom_id res chain seq x y z
N MET A 1 -3.85 49.38 -11.25
CA MET A 1 -2.77 48.39 -11.10
C MET A 1 -3.38 47.28 -10.28
N GLY A 2 -4.02 46.33 -10.97
CA GLY A 2 -4.63 45.17 -10.32
C GLY A 2 -3.52 44.16 -10.13
N ASP A 3 -3.28 43.78 -8.88
CA ASP A 3 -2.52 42.58 -8.57
C ASP A 3 -3.33 41.37 -9.05
N ASP A 4 -3.09 40.98 -10.30
CA ASP A 4 -3.41 39.66 -10.83
C ASP A 4 -2.55 38.63 -10.08
N ARG A 5 -2.99 38.32 -8.86
CA ARG A 5 -2.47 37.19 -8.11
C ARG A 5 -2.96 35.93 -8.81
N ALA A 6 -2.10 35.36 -9.67
CA ALA A 6 -2.28 34.03 -10.23
C ALA A 6 -2.64 33.04 -9.11
N PRO A 7 -3.63 32.15 -9.30
CA PRO A 7 -3.85 31.08 -8.35
C PRO A 7 -2.58 30.22 -8.30
N ALA A 8 -2.06 29.99 -7.09
CA ALA A 8 -0.99 29.03 -6.87
C ALA A 8 -1.43 27.69 -7.44
N SER A 9 -0.60 27.08 -8.29
CA SER A 9 -0.84 25.74 -8.83
C SER A 9 -1.09 24.79 -7.66
N ASP A 10 -2.26 24.17 -7.69
CA ASP A 10 -2.87 23.39 -6.62
C ASP A 10 -2.07 22.11 -6.38
N GLY A 11 -1.33 22.04 -5.28
CA GLY A 11 -0.64 20.82 -4.83
C GLY A 11 -1.59 19.70 -4.39
N SER A 12 -2.89 19.79 -4.70
CA SER A 12 -3.97 18.89 -4.29
C SER A 12 -4.58 18.12 -5.47
N GLU A 13 -3.84 17.97 -6.58
CA GLU A 13 -4.29 17.17 -7.72
C GLU A 13 -4.24 15.67 -7.41
N THR A 14 -5.39 15.11 -7.04
CA THR A 14 -5.59 13.66 -6.96
C THR A 14 -5.55 13.01 -8.35
N ARG A 15 -5.02 11.79 -8.47
CA ARG A 15 -4.92 11.06 -9.76
C ARG A 15 -5.41 9.62 -9.65
N THR A 16 -6.23 9.20 -10.62
CA THR A 16 -6.59 7.79 -10.77
C THR A 16 -5.66 7.13 -11.78
N THR A 17 -5.07 6.00 -11.39
CA THR A 17 -4.18 5.21 -12.23
C THR A 17 -4.52 3.73 -12.10
N ARG A 18 -4.54 3.01 -13.23
CA ARG A 18 -4.88 1.59 -13.32
C ARG A 18 -3.79 0.82 -14.06
N ALA A 19 -3.55 -0.42 -13.66
CA ALA A 19 -2.60 -1.29 -14.32
C ALA A 19 -2.95 -1.44 -15.83
N PRO A 20 -1.94 -1.55 -16.71
CA PRO A 20 -0.50 -1.63 -16.43
C PRO A 20 0.18 -0.27 -16.20
N ALA A 21 -0.54 0.84 -16.30
CA ALA A 21 0.04 2.16 -16.02
C ALA A 21 0.23 2.37 -14.51
N THR A 22 1.22 3.20 -14.15
CA THR A 22 1.53 3.58 -12.77
C THR A 22 1.67 5.09 -12.64
N ASP A 23 1.46 5.62 -11.44
CA ASP A 23 1.57 7.05 -11.19
C ASP A 23 3.04 7.45 -11.04
N GLY A 24 3.59 8.05 -12.11
CA GLY A 24 4.99 8.47 -12.16
C GLY A 24 5.40 9.59 -11.19
N ARG A 25 4.48 10.08 -10.34
CA ARG A 25 4.83 10.97 -9.21
C ARG A 25 5.57 10.23 -8.10
N PHE A 26 5.37 8.91 -7.99
CA PHE A 26 5.99 8.08 -6.96
C PHE A 26 7.19 7.32 -7.54
N ALA A 27 8.20 7.10 -6.69
CA ALA A 27 9.40 6.32 -7.06
C ALA A 27 9.14 4.80 -7.14
N VAL A 28 7.96 4.36 -6.70
CA VAL A 28 7.50 2.96 -6.74
C VAL A 28 6.31 2.83 -7.69
N PRO A 29 6.08 1.64 -8.27
CA PRO A 29 4.87 1.42 -9.07
C PRO A 29 3.64 1.55 -8.17
N LEU A 30 2.87 2.63 -8.36
CA LEU A 30 1.67 2.92 -7.57
C LEU A 30 0.44 3.04 -8.46
N VAL A 31 -0.65 2.39 -8.04
CA VAL A 31 -1.98 2.48 -8.67
C VAL A 31 -3.06 2.75 -7.62
N GLY A 32 -4.18 3.34 -8.05
CA GLY A 32 -5.29 3.64 -7.15
C GLY A 32 -6.27 4.65 -7.73
N VAL A 33 -7.28 5.01 -6.92
CA VAL A 33 -8.37 5.90 -7.31
C VAL A 33 -8.23 7.24 -6.58
N ALA A 34 -8.14 8.32 -7.35
CA ALA A 34 -7.95 9.69 -6.88
C ALA A 34 -6.89 9.79 -5.77
N VAL A 35 -5.69 9.31 -6.06
CA VAL A 35 -4.56 9.31 -5.12
C VAL A 35 -3.91 10.68 -5.07
N ASP A 36 -3.79 11.28 -3.88
CA ASP A 36 -3.06 12.54 -3.66
C ASP A 36 -1.54 12.30 -3.57
N PRO A 37 -0.70 13.36 -3.53
CA PRO A 37 0.75 13.20 -3.41
C PRO A 37 1.23 12.51 -2.13
N GLU A 38 0.42 12.47 -1.07
CA GLU A 38 0.72 11.82 0.21
C GLU A 38 0.07 10.44 0.32
N THR A 39 -0.36 9.87 -0.81
CA THR A 39 -0.99 8.54 -0.96
C THR A 39 -2.40 8.39 -0.40
N ARG A 40 -3.05 9.46 0.06
CA ARG A 40 -4.48 9.43 0.39
C ARG A 40 -5.29 9.15 -0.86
N CYS A 41 -6.46 8.54 -0.72
CA CYS A 41 -7.25 8.11 -1.88
C CYS A 41 -8.74 8.39 -1.70
N ALA A 42 -9.53 8.21 -2.76
CA ALA A 42 -10.99 8.39 -2.70
C ALA A 42 -11.72 7.54 -1.65
N HIS A 43 -11.09 6.48 -1.14
CA HIS A 43 -11.68 5.61 -0.11
C HIS A 43 -11.32 6.05 1.31
N TRP A 44 -10.13 6.59 1.51
CA TRP A 44 -9.54 6.94 2.80
C TRP A 44 -8.68 8.19 2.61
N ASP A 45 -9.13 9.32 3.17
CA ASP A 45 -8.48 10.63 3.04
C ASP A 45 -8.16 11.33 4.37
N ASP A 46 -8.20 10.60 5.50
CA ASP A 46 -7.84 11.19 6.77
C ASP A 46 -6.35 11.61 6.75
N PRO A 47 -5.94 12.60 7.56
CA PRO A 47 -4.56 13.08 7.59
C PRO A 47 -3.51 11.99 7.88
N VAL A 48 -3.93 10.85 8.43
CA VAL A 48 -3.09 9.69 8.79
C VAL A 48 -3.15 8.55 7.76
N ASP A 49 -3.97 8.67 6.70
CA ASP A 49 -4.07 7.71 5.59
C ASP A 49 -2.95 7.92 4.56
N VAL A 50 -1.72 8.05 5.06
CA VAL A 50 -0.54 8.48 4.30
C VAL A 50 0.42 7.33 4.00
N VAL A 51 -0.14 6.13 3.80
CA VAL A 51 0.64 4.93 3.43
C VAL A 51 0.08 4.28 2.17
N ALA A 52 0.98 3.73 1.35
CA ALA A 52 0.62 2.77 0.31
C ALA A 52 1.30 1.42 0.59
N LEU A 53 0.59 0.33 0.34
CA LEU A 53 0.98 -1.03 0.68
C LEU A 53 1.24 -1.82 -0.60
N ARG A 54 2.32 -2.59 -0.62
CA ARG A 54 2.70 -3.47 -1.73
C ARG A 54 1.95 -4.80 -1.63
N PHE A 55 1.36 -5.24 -2.73
CA PHE A 55 0.62 -6.50 -2.78
C PHE A 55 1.47 -7.65 -3.31
N GLY A 56 1.28 -8.85 -2.75
CA GLY A 56 2.07 -10.05 -3.06
C GLY A 56 1.84 -10.58 -4.48
N CYS A 57 0.65 -10.35 -5.04
CA CYS A 57 0.23 -10.83 -6.35
C CYS A 57 0.98 -10.16 -7.54
N CYS A 58 1.39 -8.90 -7.39
CA CYS A 58 1.91 -8.10 -8.50
C CYS A 58 3.00 -7.09 -8.14
N ASP A 59 3.48 -7.11 -6.90
CA ASP A 59 4.53 -6.20 -6.39
C ASP A 59 4.21 -4.70 -6.54
N THR A 60 2.96 -4.34 -6.82
CA THR A 60 2.51 -2.96 -7.03
C THR A 60 1.97 -2.39 -5.73
N PHE A 61 2.25 -1.10 -5.49
CA PHE A 61 1.76 -0.37 -4.33
C PHE A 61 0.35 0.18 -4.59
N SER A 62 -0.50 0.12 -3.58
CA SER A 62 -1.79 0.81 -3.58
C SER A 62 -2.11 1.37 -2.20
N PRO A 63 -2.76 2.54 -2.08
CA PRO A 63 -3.15 3.13 -0.79
C PRO A 63 -3.98 2.20 0.09
N CYS A 64 -4.82 1.37 -0.53
CA CYS A 64 -5.66 0.42 0.19
C CYS A 64 -6.08 -0.74 -0.72
N HIS A 65 -6.62 -1.78 -0.10
CA HIS A 65 -7.15 -2.96 -0.80
C HIS A 65 -8.26 -2.62 -1.82
N ALA A 66 -9.12 -1.64 -1.53
CA ALA A 66 -10.16 -1.21 -2.45
C ALA A 66 -9.58 -0.48 -3.69
N CYS A 67 -8.50 0.29 -3.51
CA CYS A 67 -7.76 0.88 -4.62
C CYS A 67 -7.13 -0.18 -5.51
N HIS A 68 -6.52 -1.23 -4.93
CA HIS A 68 -5.98 -2.34 -5.72
C HIS A 68 -7.08 -3.02 -6.53
N ALA A 69 -8.14 -3.49 -5.88
CA ALA A 69 -9.25 -4.19 -6.55
C ALA A 69 -9.93 -3.35 -7.65
N ALA A 70 -9.94 -2.02 -7.51
CA ALA A 70 -10.48 -1.13 -8.55
C ALA A 70 -9.50 -0.85 -9.70
N ALA A 71 -8.19 -1.03 -9.48
CA ALA A 71 -7.14 -0.59 -10.39
C ALA A 71 -6.38 -1.75 -11.07
N THR A 72 -6.66 -3.00 -10.69
CA THR A 72 -6.06 -4.21 -11.27
C THR A 72 -7.14 -5.22 -11.68
N ASP A 73 -6.79 -6.14 -12.58
CA ASP A 73 -7.69 -7.19 -13.10
C ASP A 73 -7.57 -8.54 -12.35
N HIS A 74 -7.01 -8.52 -11.14
CA HIS A 74 -6.80 -9.72 -10.32
C HIS A 74 -7.07 -9.42 -8.85
N ASP A 75 -7.36 -10.48 -8.09
CA ASP A 75 -7.61 -10.37 -6.66
C ASP A 75 -6.32 -9.99 -5.91
N PRO A 76 -6.40 -9.12 -4.90
CA PRO A 76 -5.26 -8.76 -4.05
C PRO A 76 -4.81 -9.95 -3.20
N GLU A 77 -3.49 -10.14 -3.16
CA GLU A 77 -2.85 -11.08 -2.24
C GLU A 77 -1.99 -10.33 -1.20
N PRO A 78 -2.03 -10.76 0.08
CA PRO A 78 -1.22 -10.14 1.12
C PRO A 78 0.28 -10.29 0.83
N TRP A 79 1.08 -9.37 1.36
CA TRP A 79 2.53 -9.45 1.27
C TRP A 79 3.06 -10.70 1.98
N PRO A 80 3.88 -11.53 1.32
CA PRO A 80 4.23 -12.84 1.83
C PRO A 80 5.23 -12.77 3.00
N ARG A 81 5.07 -13.66 3.98
CA ARG A 81 5.84 -13.62 5.23
C ARG A 81 7.34 -13.70 5.03
N GLU A 82 7.75 -14.51 4.06
CA GLU A 82 9.14 -14.76 3.68
C GLU A 82 9.85 -13.51 3.15
N ARG A 83 9.09 -12.49 2.72
CA ARG A 83 9.60 -11.23 2.15
C ARG A 83 9.42 -10.05 3.10
N PHE A 84 9.21 -10.27 4.39
CA PHE A 84 8.93 -9.18 5.33
C PHE A 84 10.09 -8.21 5.55
N ASP A 85 11.31 -8.64 5.25
CA ASP A 85 12.51 -7.80 5.29
C ASP A 85 12.65 -6.92 4.03
N GLU A 86 11.85 -7.15 2.99
CA GLU A 86 11.81 -6.35 1.76
C GLU A 86 10.86 -5.14 1.86
N PRO A 87 11.09 -4.08 1.04
CA PRO A 87 10.18 -2.94 0.96
C PRO A 87 8.74 -3.34 0.61
N ALA A 88 7.81 -3.01 1.51
CA ALA A 88 6.40 -3.36 1.42
C ALA A 88 5.45 -2.19 1.72
N VAL A 89 5.95 -1.10 2.31
CA VAL A 89 5.14 0.07 2.66
C VAL A 89 5.82 1.34 2.18
N LEU A 90 5.08 2.23 1.53
CA LEU A 90 5.53 3.58 1.18
C LEU A 90 4.91 4.55 2.19
N CYS A 91 5.72 5.42 2.80
CA CYS A 91 5.22 6.60 3.49
C CYS A 91 4.99 7.72 2.47
N GLY A 92 3.75 8.16 2.30
CA GLY A 92 3.40 9.24 1.38
C GLY A 92 3.94 10.62 1.79
N VAL A 93 4.21 10.84 3.08
CA VAL A 93 4.72 12.14 3.56
C VAL A 93 6.19 12.37 3.20
N CYS A 94 7.05 11.37 3.42
CA CYS A 94 8.49 11.50 3.18
C CYS A 94 8.98 10.71 1.95
N GLY A 95 8.14 9.88 1.35
CA GLY A 95 8.50 9.03 0.20
C GLY A 95 9.37 7.82 0.55
N ALA A 96 9.71 7.61 1.82
CA ALA A 96 10.53 6.46 2.23
C ALA A 96 9.75 5.15 2.10
N THR A 97 10.43 4.10 1.65
CA THR A 97 9.90 2.75 1.67
C THR A 97 10.40 1.99 2.90
N LEU A 98 9.49 1.34 3.60
CA LEU A 98 9.73 0.55 4.80
C LEU A 98 9.51 -0.93 4.48
N SER A 99 10.26 -1.78 5.18
CA SER A 99 9.95 -3.21 5.18
C SER A 99 8.66 -3.49 5.96
N ALA A 100 8.02 -4.63 5.70
CA ALA A 100 6.82 -5.03 6.43
C ALA A 100 7.08 -5.09 7.94
N GLN A 101 8.21 -5.68 8.37
CA GLN A 101 8.61 -5.69 9.78
C GLN A 101 8.73 -4.28 10.35
N ARG A 102 9.47 -3.39 9.69
CA ARG A 102 9.67 -2.04 10.19
C ARG A 102 8.37 -1.29 10.36
N TYR A 103 7.44 -1.43 9.42
CA TYR A 103 6.11 -0.84 9.52
C TYR A 103 5.28 -1.45 10.66
N LEU A 104 5.31 -2.77 10.83
CA LEU A 104 4.56 -3.46 11.89
C LEU A 104 5.05 -3.09 13.30
N ASP A 105 6.34 -2.78 13.43
CA ASP A 105 7.03 -2.41 14.67
C ASP A 105 7.07 -0.88 14.92
N SER A 106 6.50 -0.05 14.04
CA SER A 106 6.69 1.42 14.08
C SER A 106 5.72 2.20 14.97
N ASP A 107 4.90 1.52 15.77
CA ASP A 107 3.91 2.13 16.66
C ASP A 107 3.00 3.19 15.99
N ASP A 108 2.53 2.89 14.77
CA ASP A 108 1.69 3.78 13.95
C ASP A 108 2.34 5.13 13.61
N ALA A 109 3.66 5.19 13.53
CA ALA A 109 4.38 6.36 13.02
C ALA A 109 5.45 5.97 12.02
N CYS A 110 5.78 6.85 11.09
CA CYS A 110 6.92 6.65 10.20
C CYS A 110 8.23 6.75 11.01
N PRO A 111 9.10 5.72 11.00
CA PRO A 111 10.37 5.79 11.71
C PRO A 111 11.36 6.78 11.08
N GLU A 112 11.15 7.17 9.82
CA GLU A 112 12.04 8.09 9.09
C GLU A 112 11.66 9.56 9.30
N CYS A 113 10.37 9.89 9.39
CA CYS A 113 9.90 11.29 9.46
C CYS A 113 8.95 11.60 10.62
N GLY A 114 8.50 10.60 11.37
CA GLY A 114 7.58 10.77 12.50
C GLY A 114 6.12 11.05 12.14
N ALA A 115 5.75 11.03 10.85
CA ALA A 115 4.37 11.19 10.43
C ALA A 115 3.48 10.08 11.02
N ALA A 116 2.30 10.44 11.50
CA ALA A 116 1.34 9.48 12.04
C ALA A 116 0.71 8.64 10.90
N PHE A 117 0.65 7.33 11.11
CA PHE A 117 -0.06 6.38 10.28
C PHE A 117 -1.41 6.05 10.92
N ASN A 118 -2.38 5.64 10.09
CA ASN A 118 -3.70 5.27 10.59
C ASN A 118 -3.61 4.02 11.49
N PRO A 119 -3.88 4.11 12.81
CA PRO A 119 -3.86 2.94 13.70
C PRO A 119 -4.98 1.94 13.36
N GLY A 120 -6.02 2.39 12.66
CA GLY A 120 -7.10 1.56 12.13
C GLY A 120 -6.61 0.48 11.16
N CYS A 121 -5.48 0.70 10.48
CA CYS A 121 -4.84 -0.28 9.61
C CYS A 121 -4.48 -1.58 10.35
N ARG A 122 -4.24 -1.52 11.68
CA ARG A 122 -3.95 -2.71 12.50
C ARG A 122 -5.05 -3.77 12.43
N ARG A 123 -6.32 -3.36 12.30
CA ARG A 123 -7.47 -4.27 12.22
C ARG A 123 -7.58 -5.01 10.89
N HIS A 124 -6.81 -4.57 9.89
CA HIS A 124 -6.88 -5.06 8.51
C HIS A 124 -5.53 -5.63 8.04
N ARG A 125 -4.60 -5.88 8.97
CA ARG A 125 -3.25 -6.39 8.65
C ARG A 125 -3.29 -7.67 7.82
N ASP A 126 -4.26 -8.54 8.07
CA ASP A 126 -4.54 -9.77 7.34
C ASP A 126 -4.77 -9.56 5.83
N ARG A 127 -5.27 -8.39 5.42
CA ARG A 127 -5.47 -8.04 4.01
C ARG A 127 -4.19 -7.61 3.29
N TYR A 128 -3.14 -7.28 4.04
CA TYR A 128 -1.93 -6.66 3.51
C TYR A 128 -0.67 -7.46 3.83
N PHE A 129 -0.69 -8.29 4.87
CA PHE A 129 0.45 -9.05 5.36
C PHE A 129 -0.02 -10.45 5.76
N GLU A 130 0.70 -11.46 5.29
CA GLU A 130 0.44 -12.82 5.74
C GLU A 130 0.65 -12.95 7.26
N SER A 131 -0.31 -13.61 7.91
CA SER A 131 -0.19 -13.90 9.34
C SER A 131 0.84 -15.00 9.58
N PRO A 132 1.57 -14.98 10.72
CA PRO A 132 2.58 -15.99 11.06
C PRO A 132 2.05 -17.42 11.26
N ALA A 133 0.76 -17.70 11.04
CA ALA A 133 0.14 -19.00 11.31
C ALA A 133 -0.23 -19.83 10.06
N ALA A 134 0.07 -19.36 8.85
CA ALA A 134 -0.35 -20.04 7.60
C ALA A 134 0.74 -20.88 6.90
N ALA A 135 2.00 -20.84 7.37
CA ALA A 135 3.11 -21.56 6.72
C ALA A 135 3.21 -23.06 7.10
N ASP A 136 2.41 -23.54 8.05
CA ASP A 136 2.47 -24.93 8.56
C ASP A 136 1.20 -25.75 8.30
N ALA A 137 0.51 -25.54 7.18
CA ALA A 137 -0.44 -26.55 6.70
C ALA A 137 0.35 -27.59 5.89
N PRO A 138 0.52 -28.84 6.36
CA PRO A 138 1.14 -29.88 5.55
C PRO A 138 0.28 -30.11 4.29
N THR A 139 0.87 -29.90 3.12
CA THR A 139 0.38 -30.51 1.88
C THR A 139 0.48 -32.02 2.06
N ASP A 140 -0.63 -32.65 2.46
CA ASP A 140 -0.78 -34.10 2.44
C ASP A 140 -0.73 -34.57 0.98
N ALA A 141 0.49 -34.83 0.52
CA ALA A 141 0.78 -35.59 -0.68
C ALA A 141 1.26 -36.97 -0.24
N SER A 142 0.38 -37.97 -0.31
CA SER A 142 0.69 -39.35 -0.78
C SER A 142 -0.48 -40.29 -0.49
N GLY A 143 -0.88 -41.08 -1.49
CA GLY A 143 -1.85 -42.15 -1.30
C GLY A 143 -2.28 -42.85 -2.58
N ASP A 144 -1.32 -43.33 -3.36
CA ASP A 144 -1.49 -44.24 -4.49
C ASP A 144 -2.42 -45.41 -4.09
N GLY A 145 -3.61 -45.49 -4.72
CA GLY A 145 -4.62 -46.51 -4.48
C GLY A 145 -4.86 -47.33 -5.73
N ARG A 146 -3.83 -48.05 -6.17
CA ARG A 146 -3.95 -49.06 -7.24
C ARG A 146 -4.77 -50.23 -6.71
N SER A 147 -5.91 -50.54 -7.33
CA SER A 147 -6.61 -51.83 -7.25
C SER A 147 -7.28 -52.10 -8.59
#